data_AF-A0A2E3X391-F1
#
_entry.id   AF-A0A2E3X391-F1
#
_cell.length_a   1.000
_cell.length_b   1.000
_cell.length_c   1.000
_cell.angle_alpha   90.00
_cell.angle_beta   90.00
_cell.angle_gamma   90.00
#
_symmetry.space_group_name_H-M   'P 1'
#
loop_
_entity.id
_entity.type
_entity.pdbx_description
1 polymer ?
#
loop_
_entity_poly.entity_id
_entity_poly.type
_entity_poly.pdbx_seq_one_letter_code
_entity_poly.pdbx_strand_id
1 'polypeptide(L)'
;MDQSWRQIQANHRLERARLAIDTLTQLSTFGWDVRGAFSIAENGLRHAKTFEPSMRLLANMPSPNAQQALFDLAWAPDLGKNVREMAVGALGESIRSHGILLTNSTLRIINDMYNVSSRGGDSSIDHSLVALFRLPRQSAAADAQETN
;
A
#
# COMPACT_ATOMS: atom_id res chain seq x y z
N MET A 1 -17.92 -37.86 4.25
CA MET A 1 -16.48 -37.52 4.38
C MET A 1 -16.06 -36.57 3.26
N ASP A 2 -16.37 -35.27 3.33
CA ASP A 2 -16.09 -34.41 2.15
C ASP A 2 -15.72 -32.96 2.52
N GLN A 3 -16.38 -32.37 3.52
CA GLN A 3 -16.13 -30.98 3.92
C GLN A 3 -14.74 -30.76 4.55
N SER A 4 -14.28 -31.69 5.40
CA SER A 4 -12.97 -31.61 6.06
C SER A 4 -11.81 -31.73 5.06
N TRP A 5 -11.89 -32.65 4.10
CA TRP A 5 -10.88 -32.80 3.04
C TRP A 5 -10.82 -31.55 2.14
N ARG A 6 -11.97 -31.00 1.73
CA ARG A 6 -12.03 -29.76 0.93
C ARG A 6 -11.40 -28.58 1.67
N GLN A 7 -11.66 -28.46 2.98
CA GLN A 7 -11.06 -27.40 3.81
C GLN A 7 -9.54 -27.56 3.93
N ILE A 8 -9.05 -28.78 4.14
CA ILE A 8 -7.61 -29.08 4.20
C ILE A 8 -6.94 -28.70 2.87
N GLN A 9 -7.52 -29.11 1.74
CA GLN A 9 -6.99 -28.77 0.41
C GLN A 9 -7.03 -27.27 0.13
N ALA A 10 -8.09 -26.56 0.53
CA ALA A 10 -8.16 -25.11 0.43
C ALA A 10 -7.05 -24.43 1.24
N ASN A 11 -6.82 -24.88 2.48
CA ASN A 11 -5.74 -24.38 3.32
C ASN A 11 -4.35 -24.64 2.71
N HIS A 12 -4.11 -25.81 2.11
CA HIS A 12 -2.85 -26.10 1.41
C HIS A 12 -2.66 -25.24 0.15
N ARG A 13 -3.74 -24.92 -0.58
CA ARG A 13 -3.67 -23.98 -1.72
C ARG A 13 -3.28 -22.57 -1.25
N LEU A 14 -3.89 -22.09 -0.17
CA LEU A 14 -3.55 -20.79 0.40
C LEU A 14 -2.12 -20.74 0.94
N GLU A 15 -1.64 -21.83 1.55
CA GLU A 15 -0.25 -21.88 2.03
C GLU A 15 0.77 -21.82 0.88
N ARG A 16 0.50 -22.54 -0.22
CA ARG A 16 1.34 -22.46 -1.42
C ARG A 16 1.30 -21.07 -2.06
N ALA A 17 0.12 -20.45 -2.10
CA ALA A 17 -0.03 -19.07 -2.58
C ALA A 17 0.79 -18.09 -1.73
N ARG A 18 0.74 -18.24 -0.40
CA ARG A 18 1.54 -17.44 0.53
C ARG A 18 3.03 -17.53 0.20
N LEU A 19 3.56 -18.75 0.08
CA LEU A 19 4.97 -18.98 -0.23
C LEU A 19 5.37 -18.39 -1.59
N ALA A 20 4.52 -18.54 -2.62
CA ALA A 20 4.79 -17.98 -3.94
C ALA A 20 4.84 -16.44 -3.91
N ILE A 21 3.92 -15.79 -3.20
CA ILE A 21 3.91 -14.33 -3.04
C ILE A 21 5.14 -13.85 -2.24
N ASP A 22 5.52 -14.57 -1.18
CA ASP A 22 6.74 -14.28 -0.43
C ASP A 22 7.99 -14.40 -1.33
N THR A 23 8.08 -15.43 -2.17
CA THR A 23 9.17 -15.57 -3.14
C THR A 23 9.19 -14.43 -4.16
N LEU A 24 8.04 -14.03 -4.71
CA LEU A 24 7.95 -12.89 -5.62
C LEU A 24 8.39 -11.59 -4.93
N THR A 25 8.02 -11.41 -3.67
CA THR A 25 8.46 -10.26 -2.87
C THR A 25 9.97 -10.25 -2.67
N GLN A 26 10.58 -11.39 -2.39
CA GLN A 26 12.04 -11.49 -2.28
C GLN A 26 12.71 -11.19 -3.62
N LEU A 27 12.20 -11.73 -4.73
CA LEU A 27 12.74 -11.46 -6.05
C LEU A 27 12.65 -9.97 -6.39
N SER A 28 11.56 -9.28 -6.05
CA SER A 28 11.45 -7.83 -6.29
C SER A 28 12.47 -7.03 -5.49
N THR A 29 12.81 -7.44 -4.26
CA THR A 29 13.90 -6.79 -3.50
C THR A 29 15.27 -6.95 -4.16
N PHE A 30 15.47 -7.99 -4.98
CA PHE A 30 16.66 -8.19 -5.79
C PHE A 30 16.59 -7.52 -7.17
N GLY A 31 15.58 -6.69 -7.42
CA GLY A 31 15.43 -5.93 -8.67
C GLY A 31 14.73 -6.67 -9.80
N TRP A 32 14.14 -7.84 -9.54
CA TRP A 32 13.34 -8.54 -10.54
C TRP A 32 12.02 -7.80 -10.80
N ASP A 33 11.62 -7.73 -12.07
CA ASP A 33 10.34 -7.14 -12.44
C ASP A 33 9.17 -8.06 -12.05
N VAL A 34 8.38 -7.61 -11.08
CA VAL A 34 7.22 -8.34 -10.56
C VAL A 34 5.88 -7.72 -10.98
N ARG A 35 5.87 -6.73 -11.89
CA ARG A 35 4.63 -6.05 -12.31
C ARG A 35 3.59 -7.02 -12.87
N GLY A 36 4.02 -8.11 -13.52
CA GLY A 36 3.14 -9.16 -14.01
C GLY A 36 2.36 -9.91 -12.92
N ALA A 37 2.75 -9.79 -11.64
CA ALA A 37 2.08 -10.43 -10.51
C ALA A 37 0.99 -9.57 -9.86
N PHE A 38 0.65 -8.40 -10.42
CA PHE A 38 -0.31 -7.46 -9.82
C PHE A 38 -1.64 -8.14 -9.45
N SER A 39 -2.28 -8.84 -10.38
CA SER A 39 -3.58 -9.49 -10.15
C SER A 39 -3.53 -10.58 -9.07
N ILE A 40 -2.37 -11.23 -8.91
CA ILE A 40 -2.15 -12.24 -7.87
C ILE A 40 -2.08 -11.57 -6.50
N ALA A 41 -1.32 -10.48 -6.39
CA ALA A 41 -1.19 -9.71 -5.16
C ALA A 41 -2.54 -9.08 -4.76
N GLU A 42 -3.24 -8.45 -5.71
CA GLU A 42 -4.55 -7.85 -5.47
C GLU A 42 -5.57 -8.89 -4.97
N ASN A 43 -5.62 -10.08 -5.58
CA ASN A 43 -6.48 -11.16 -5.11
C ASN A 43 -6.06 -11.67 -3.73
N GLY A 44 -4.75 -11.74 -3.46
CA GLY A 44 -4.22 -12.17 -2.18
C GLY A 44 -4.62 -11.27 -0.99
N LEU A 45 -5.01 -10.02 -1.22
CA LEU A 45 -5.61 -9.15 -0.20
C LEU A 45 -7.00 -9.62 0.28
N ARG A 46 -7.63 -10.59 -0.39
CA ARG A 46 -8.95 -11.12 0.01
C ARG A 46 -8.86 -12.27 1.02
N HIS A 47 -7.67 -12.77 1.31
CA HIS A 47 -7.48 -13.93 2.17
C HIS A 47 -6.49 -13.65 3.30
N ALA A 48 -6.87 -13.95 4.54
CA ALA A 48 -6.05 -13.70 5.72
C ALA A 48 -4.62 -14.27 5.64
N LYS A 49 -4.47 -15.47 5.06
CA LYS A 49 -3.15 -16.12 4.91
C LYS A 49 -2.20 -15.45 3.92
N THR A 50 -2.74 -14.75 2.92
CA THR A 50 -1.95 -14.12 1.85
C THR A 50 -1.96 -12.60 1.96
N PHE A 51 -2.72 -12.04 2.90
CA PHE A 51 -2.95 -10.60 3.04
C PHE A 51 -1.66 -9.80 3.16
N GLU A 52 -0.88 -10.06 4.22
CA GLU A 52 0.37 -9.33 4.49
C GLU A 52 1.43 -9.56 3.39
N PRO A 53 1.71 -10.80 2.93
CA PRO A 53 2.59 -11.02 1.78
C PRO A 53 2.19 -10.24 0.53
N SER A 54 0.90 -10.17 0.25
CA SER A 54 0.40 -9.46 -0.93
C SER A 54 0.60 -7.96 -0.81
N MET A 55 0.38 -7.40 0.38
CA MET A 55 0.61 -5.99 0.66
C MET A 55 2.09 -5.63 0.47
N ARG A 56 3.01 -6.47 0.96
CA ARG A 56 4.46 -6.29 0.74
C ARG A 56 4.84 -6.37 -0.73
N LEU A 57 4.27 -7.32 -1.47
CA LEU A 57 4.51 -7.44 -2.91
C LEU A 57 4.03 -6.19 -3.67
N LEU A 58 2.85 -5.65 -3.32
CA LEU A 58 2.35 -4.41 -3.90
C LEU A 58 3.24 -3.21 -3.56
N ALA A 59 3.76 -3.13 -2.33
CA ALA A 59 4.66 -2.04 -1.92
C ALA A 59 5.92 -1.99 -2.79
N ASN A 60 6.49 -3.15 -3.11
CA ASN A 60 7.71 -3.29 -3.94
C ASN A 60 7.45 -3.19 -5.45
N MET A 61 6.21 -3.00 -5.88
CA MET A 61 5.87 -2.99 -7.29
C MET A 61 5.89 -1.54 -7.83
N PRO A 62 6.73 -1.22 -8.84
CA PRO A 62 6.76 0.11 -9.45
C PRO A 62 5.57 0.26 -10.42
N SER A 63 4.35 0.39 -9.86
CA SER A 63 3.10 0.41 -10.61
C SER A 63 2.08 1.39 -10.01
N PRO A 64 1.45 2.26 -10.83
CA PRO A 64 0.31 3.08 -10.41
C PRO A 64 -0.81 2.25 -9.79
N ASN A 65 -1.12 1.08 -10.36
CA ASN A 65 -2.19 0.21 -9.87
C ASN A 65 -1.85 -0.37 -8.49
N ALA A 66 -0.57 -0.64 -8.21
CA ALA A 66 -0.15 -1.15 -6.91
C ALA A 66 -0.28 -0.07 -5.83
N GLN A 67 0.17 1.17 -6.11
CA GLN A 67 -0.04 2.29 -5.20
C GLN A 67 -1.53 2.59 -5.00
N GLN A 68 -2.35 2.49 -6.06
CA GLN A 68 -3.79 2.68 -5.97
C GLN A 68 -4.45 1.63 -5.08
N ALA A 69 -4.10 0.36 -5.24
CA ALA A 69 -4.64 -0.72 -4.39
C ALA A 69 -4.28 -0.52 -2.90
N LEU A 70 -3.06 -0.05 -2.60
CA LEU A 70 -2.65 0.29 -1.23
C LEU A 70 -3.39 1.52 -0.69
N PHE A 71 -3.60 2.53 -1.52
CA PHE A 71 -4.39 3.71 -1.16
C PHE A 71 -5.85 3.33 -0.86
N ASP A 72 -6.49 2.55 -1.74
CA ASP A 72 -7.88 2.12 -1.56
C ASP A 72 -8.04 1.29 -0.28
N LEU A 73 -7.07 0.42 0.03
CA LEU A 73 -7.04 -0.35 1.27
C LEU A 73 -6.90 0.54 2.51
N ALA A 74 -6.06 1.58 2.45
CA ALA A 74 -5.94 2.56 3.53
C ALA A 74 -7.21 3.42 3.69
N TRP A 75 -7.88 3.70 2.57
CA TRP A 75 -9.04 4.60 2.48
C TRP A 75 -10.39 3.91 2.78
N ALA A 76 -10.43 2.57 2.80
CA ALA A 76 -11.64 1.79 3.02
C ALA A 76 -12.15 1.87 4.47
N PRO A 77 -13.27 2.57 4.75
CA PRO A 77 -13.71 2.86 6.12
C PRO A 77 -14.22 1.64 6.89
N ASP A 78 -14.58 0.57 6.17
CA ASP A 78 -15.05 -0.71 6.69
C ASP A 78 -13.93 -1.62 7.20
N LEU A 79 -12.66 -1.29 6.90
CA LEU A 79 -11.51 -2.03 7.38
C LEU A 79 -11.05 -1.59 8.76
N GLY A 80 -10.62 -2.57 9.56
CA GLY A 80 -10.05 -2.33 10.89
C GLY A 80 -8.87 -1.35 10.84
N LYS A 81 -8.73 -0.51 11.87
CA LYS A 81 -7.69 0.53 11.96
C LYS A 81 -6.28 0.00 11.64
N ASN A 82 -5.89 -1.11 12.28
CA ASN A 82 -4.56 -1.71 12.08
C ASN A 82 -4.30 -2.08 10.60
N VAL A 83 -5.33 -2.56 9.89
CA VAL A 83 -5.21 -2.91 8.47
C VAL A 83 -4.96 -1.66 7.63
N ARG A 84 -5.71 -0.59 7.90
CA ARG A 84 -5.52 0.70 7.24
C ARG A 84 -4.15 1.29 7.53
N GLU A 85 -3.66 1.23 8.76
CA GLU A 85 -2.31 1.70 9.13
C GLU A 85 -1.21 0.93 8.40
N MET A 86 -1.32 -0.41 8.32
CA MET A 86 -0.38 -1.20 7.52
C MET A 86 -0.40 -0.80 6.05
N ALA A 87 -1.58 -0.54 5.48
CA ALA A 87 -1.73 -0.10 4.10
C ALA A 87 -1.08 1.29 3.87
N VAL A 88 -1.24 2.23 4.80
CA VAL A 88 -0.53 3.52 4.78
C VAL A 88 0.98 3.32 4.83
N GLY A 89 1.48 2.45 5.72
CA GLY A 89 2.91 2.13 5.81
C GLY A 89 3.47 1.57 4.51
N ALA A 90 2.78 0.58 3.92
CA ALA A 90 3.15 -0.03 2.64
C ALA A 90 3.10 0.97 1.47
N LEU A 91 2.10 1.85 1.43
CA LEU A 91 2.02 2.92 0.44
C LEU A 91 3.19 3.89 0.58
N GLY A 92 3.55 4.26 1.81
CA GLY A 92 4.70 5.13 2.10
C GLY A 92 6.03 4.51 1.66
N GLU A 93 6.20 3.20 1.85
CA GLU A 93 7.36 2.47 1.34
C GLU A 93 7.41 2.46 -0.20
N SER A 94 6.28 2.18 -0.85
CA SER A 94 6.18 2.22 -2.31
C SER A 94 6.54 3.60 -2.88
N ILE A 95 6.02 4.66 -2.28
CA ILE A 95 6.31 6.05 -2.68
C ILE A 95 7.80 6.37 -2.47
N ARG A 96 8.40 5.93 -1.37
CA ARG A 96 9.82 6.16 -1.10
C ARG A 96 10.72 5.47 -2.13
N SER A 97 10.37 4.24 -2.52
CA SER A 97 11.17 3.43 -3.44
C SER A 97 10.95 3.78 -4.91
N HIS A 98 9.76 4.25 -5.29
CA HIS A 98 9.35 4.39 -6.69
C HIS A 98 8.83 5.78 -7.06
N GLY A 99 8.77 6.71 -6.10
CA GLY A 99 8.10 8.00 -6.27
C GLY A 99 6.57 7.88 -6.27
N ILE A 100 5.89 9.01 -6.45
CA ILE A 100 4.43 9.04 -6.55
C ILE A 100 4.03 8.67 -7.98
N LEU A 101 3.38 7.51 -8.13
CA LEU A 101 2.90 6.98 -9.41
C LEU A 101 1.37 7.06 -9.54
N LEU A 102 0.68 7.52 -8.49
CA LEU A 102 -0.78 7.67 -8.46
C LEU A 102 -1.29 8.66 -9.52
N THR A 103 -2.53 8.45 -9.94
CA THR A 103 -3.20 9.30 -10.93
C THR A 103 -3.52 10.70 -10.37
N ASN A 104 -3.66 11.69 -11.26
CA ASN A 104 -4.08 13.04 -10.89
C ASN A 104 -5.43 13.08 -10.16
N SER A 105 -6.36 12.16 -10.46
CA SER A 105 -7.63 12.03 -9.73
C SER A 105 -7.41 11.63 -8.28
N THR A 106 -6.53 10.68 -8.01
CA THR A 106 -6.20 10.24 -6.64
C THR A 106 -5.50 11.34 -5.86
N LEU A 107 -4.60 12.09 -6.52
CA LEU A 107 -3.96 13.26 -5.90
C LEU A 107 -4.95 14.38 -5.58
N ARG A 108 -5.99 14.57 -6.40
CA ARG A 108 -7.08 15.51 -6.09
C ARG A 108 -7.86 15.06 -4.85
N ILE A 109 -8.17 13.77 -4.71
CA ILE A 109 -8.81 13.23 -3.50
C ILE A 109 -7.96 13.53 -2.27
N ILE A 110 -6.64 13.30 -2.32
CA ILE A 110 -5.71 13.60 -1.22
C ILE A 110 -5.69 15.11 -0.90
N ASN A 111 -5.73 15.97 -1.92
CA ASN A 111 -5.79 17.41 -1.73
C ASN A 111 -7.13 17.85 -1.10
N ASP A 112 -8.24 17.23 -1.49
CA ASP A 112 -9.54 17.50 -0.90
C ASP A 112 -9.57 17.05 0.57
N MET A 113 -8.95 15.90 0.90
CA MET A 113 -8.79 15.45 2.28
C MET A 113 -8.04 16.44 3.16
N TYR A 114 -7.01 17.10 2.62
CA TYR A 114 -6.29 18.15 3.33
C TYR A 114 -7.20 19.33 3.68
N ASN A 115 -8.16 19.66 2.81
CA ASN A 115 -9.01 20.85 2.93
C ASN A 115 -10.34 20.61 3.66
N VAL A 116 -10.72 19.36 3.94
CA VAL A 116 -11.98 19.02 4.61
C VAL A 116 -11.75 18.69 6.08
N SER A 117 -12.50 19.34 6.97
CA SER A 117 -12.35 19.38 8.42
C SER A 117 -12.73 18.09 9.18
N SER A 118 -12.58 16.89 8.60
CA SER A 118 -13.01 15.57 9.09
C SER A 118 -14.23 15.01 8.37
N ARG A 119 -14.07 13.80 7.81
CA ARG A 119 -15.12 13.04 7.12
C ARG A 119 -15.96 12.14 8.03
N GLY A 120 -15.93 12.37 9.35
CA GLY A 120 -16.57 11.48 10.33
C GLY A 120 -15.88 10.11 10.47
N GLY A 121 -14.70 9.95 9.89
CA GLY A 121 -13.80 8.80 10.06
C GLY A 121 -12.69 9.08 11.07
N ASP A 122 -11.82 8.09 11.30
CA ASP A 122 -10.63 8.24 12.15
C ASP A 122 -9.64 9.20 11.48
N SER A 123 -9.66 10.47 11.90
CA SER A 123 -8.83 11.54 11.35
C SER A 123 -7.33 11.21 11.36
N SER A 124 -6.88 10.27 12.20
CA SER A 124 -5.48 9.85 12.24
C SER A 124 -5.01 9.12 10.97
N ILE A 125 -5.88 8.32 10.32
CA ILE A 125 -5.56 7.63 9.05
C ILE A 125 -5.50 8.65 7.91
N ASP A 126 -6.50 9.54 7.85
CA ASP A 126 -6.56 10.60 6.84
C ASP A 126 -5.33 11.52 6.93
N HIS A 127 -4.93 11.91 8.15
CA HIS A 127 -3.72 12.69 8.38
C HIS A 127 -2.45 11.94 7.96
N SER A 128 -2.37 10.64 8.25
CA SER A 128 -1.21 9.82 7.87
C SER A 128 -1.10 9.67 6.35
N LEU A 129 -2.21 9.46 5.65
CA LEU A 129 -2.27 9.45 4.20
C LEU A 129 -1.82 10.79 3.60
N VAL A 130 -2.37 11.91 4.08
CA VAL A 130 -1.98 13.25 3.62
C VAL A 130 -0.48 13.50 3.86
N ALA A 131 0.07 13.04 5.00
CA ALA A 131 1.48 13.23 5.33
C ALA A 131 2.43 12.55 4.34
N LEU A 132 2.03 11.44 3.70
CA LEU A 132 2.85 10.77 2.68
C LEU A 132 3.10 11.63 1.45
N PHE A 133 2.19 12.56 1.14
CA PHE A 133 2.24 13.39 -0.07
C PHE A 133 2.71 14.83 0.20
N ARG A 134 2.94 15.17 1.47
CA ARG A 134 3.62 16.41 1.81
C ARG A 134 5.10 16.22 1.50
N LEU A 135 5.57 16.89 0.44
CA LEU A 135 7.01 17.06 0.22
C LEU A 135 7.64 17.56 1.53
N PRO A 136 8.83 17.06 1.94
CA PRO A 136 9.61 17.72 2.96
C PRO A 136 9.70 19.18 2.53
N ARG A 137 9.23 20.12 3.36
CA ARG A 137 9.52 21.53 3.10
C ARG A 137 11.04 21.59 3.00
N GLN A 138 11.57 21.84 1.80
CA GLN A 138 12.97 22.20 1.66
C GLN A 138 13.16 23.34 2.65
N SER A 139 13.99 23.12 3.66
CA SER A 139 14.28 24.14 4.67
C SER A 139 14.63 25.42 3.93
N ALA A 140 13.76 26.42 4.02
CA ALA A 140 13.99 27.79 3.57
C ALA A 140 15.05 28.47 4.48
N ALA A 141 16.16 27.77 4.72
CA ALA A 141 17.27 28.15 5.55
C ALA A 141 18.60 28.16 4.77
N ALA A 142 18.61 27.75 3.50
CA ALA A 142 19.80 27.82 2.65
C ALA A 142 19.96 29.18 1.92
N ASP A 143 18.90 29.98 1.78
CA ASP A 143 18.95 31.27 1.05
C ASP A 143 19.14 32.50 1.98
N ALA A 144 19.39 32.31 3.27
CA ALA A 144 19.56 33.40 4.24
C ALA A 144 21.01 33.62 4.71
N GLN A 145 22.01 33.08 4.00
CA GLN A 145 23.43 33.34 4.28
C GLN A 145 24.22 33.73 3.02
N GLU A 146 23.69 34.65 2.22
CA GLU A 146 24.52 35.51 1.37
C GLU A 146 23.97 36.94 1.39
N THR A 147 24.20 37.65 2.51
CA THR A 147 24.20 39.12 2.50
C THR A 147 25.29 39.62 3.44
N ASN A 148 26.41 40.02 2.80
CA ASN A 148 27.45 40.99 3.20
C ASN A 148 27.94 41.06 4.65
#